data_AF-A0A4Q0Y153-F1
#
_entry.id   AF-A0A4Q0Y153-F1
#
_cell.length_a   1.000
_cell.length_b   1.000
_cell.length_c   1.000
_cell.angle_alpha   90.00
_cell.angle_beta   90.00
_cell.angle_gamma   90.00
#
_symmetry.space_group_name_H-M   'P 1'
#
loop_
_entity.id
_entity.type
_entity.pdbx_description
1 polymer ?
#
loop_
_entity_poly.entity_id
_entity_poly.type
_entity_poly.pdbx_seq_one_letter_code
_entity_poly.pdbx_strand_id
1 'polypeptide(L)'
;MGNISIEIKGFSTVTSSKIVASLNKIYKDFSFLDIRRLSTIIVSSEFKENSVTLQDKYAVVLTLSKNDDFEFILLINPNFILNILKNKEDLFYKRAFHILHHEFAHIHDNNKKIDAFKNLMKTSSYKGVSSLLYPIAENCWSEYIANFISSKSALDTTYPFEVAKALLYKVNNIPKEIEKKFSLFNGKKGNKEFILFSIKQAESLFKSAAYLIGYLNGIGISLEKIDEKIALELNSSSFYIFFESLKYELSSIHQIYPDGFINLSIYKKIAFLVEEFLKQKGISLIEEKEEPIF
;
A
#
# COMPACT_ATOMS: atom_id res chain seq x y z
N MET A 1 -1.99 21.48 17.40
CA MET A 1 -2.01 20.01 17.23
C MET A 1 -2.77 19.42 18.41
N GLY A 2 -3.79 18.60 18.16
CA GLY A 2 -4.50 17.91 19.25
C GLY A 2 -3.60 16.89 19.93
N ASN A 3 -3.90 16.56 21.19
CA ASN A 3 -3.23 15.44 21.87
C ASN A 3 -3.72 14.13 21.25
N ILE A 4 -2.81 13.34 20.67
CA ILE A 4 -3.09 11.98 20.20
C ILE A 4 -3.11 11.04 21.39
N SER A 5 -4.09 10.15 21.44
CA SER A 5 -4.12 9.06 22.42
C SER A 5 -3.10 7.99 22.03
N ILE A 6 -2.25 7.56 22.98
CA ILE A 6 -1.29 6.47 22.76
C ILE A 6 -1.56 5.37 23.77
N GLU A 7 -1.96 4.20 23.28
CA GLU A 7 -2.24 3.02 24.09
C GLU A 7 -1.15 1.97 23.91
N ILE A 8 -0.52 1.55 24.99
CA ILE A 8 0.54 0.54 24.97
C ILE A 8 0.10 -0.71 25.74
N LYS A 9 0.02 -1.86 25.06
CA LYS A 9 -0.35 -3.14 25.66
C LYS A 9 0.84 -4.10 25.67
N GLY A 10 0.97 -4.88 26.74
CA GLY A 10 1.99 -5.94 26.84
C GLY A 10 3.40 -5.49 27.27
N PHE A 11 3.54 -4.27 27.79
CA PHE A 11 4.82 -3.73 28.29
C PHE A 11 4.73 -3.25 29.74
N SER A 12 5.88 -3.22 30.44
CA SER A 12 5.97 -2.61 31.77
C SER A 12 5.77 -1.09 31.69
N THR A 13 5.31 -0.47 32.78
CA THR A 13 5.06 0.98 32.86
C THR A 13 6.26 1.82 32.43
N VAL A 14 7.48 1.40 32.81
CA VAL A 14 8.73 2.08 32.44
C VAL A 14 8.96 2.01 30.93
N THR A 15 8.81 0.83 30.32
CA THR A 15 8.98 0.65 28.87
C THR A 15 7.90 1.40 28.10
N SER A 16 6.64 1.30 28.52
CA SER A 16 5.52 2.02 27.91
C SER A 16 5.75 3.53 27.92
N SER A 17 6.24 4.09 29.03
CA SER A 17 6.55 5.53 29.15
C SER A 17 7.65 5.96 28.16
N LYS A 18 8.68 5.13 27.97
CA LYS A 18 9.74 5.39 26.97
C LYS A 18 9.19 5.34 25.54
N ILE A 19 8.34 4.36 25.22
CA ILE A 19 7.70 4.23 23.91
C ILE A 19 6.84 5.47 23.62
N VAL A 20 5.99 5.88 24.56
CA VAL A 20 5.14 7.07 24.44
C VAL A 20 5.97 8.33 24.21
N ALA A 21 7.06 8.51 24.95
CA ALA A 21 7.95 9.66 24.78
C ALA A 21 8.60 9.68 23.38
N SER A 22 9.10 8.54 22.92
CA SER A 22 9.69 8.41 21.58
C SER A 22 8.67 8.61 20.46
N LEU A 23 7.47 8.02 20.57
CA LEU A 23 6.39 8.21 19.60
C LEU A 23 5.96 9.67 19.49
N ASN A 24 5.81 10.37 20.63
CA ASN A 24 5.49 11.80 20.62
C ASN A 24 6.57 12.64 19.95
N LYS A 25 7.84 12.27 20.09
CA LYS A 25 8.94 12.95 19.39
C LYS A 25 8.86 12.71 17.88
N ILE A 26 8.71 11.45 17.47
CA ILE A 26 8.59 11.07 16.05
C ILE A 26 7.36 11.73 15.40
N TYR A 27 6.23 11.75 16.10
CA TYR A 27 5.02 12.43 15.64
C TYR A 27 5.26 13.91 15.34
N LYS A 28 6.05 14.60 16.18
CA LYS A 28 6.44 16.00 15.94
C LYS A 28 7.38 16.15 14.76
N ASP A 29 8.29 15.20 14.54
CA ASP A 29 9.20 15.19 13.39
C ASP A 29 8.41 15.10 12.05
N PHE A 30 7.18 14.57 12.07
CA PHE A 30 6.29 14.48 10.91
C PHE A 30 5.17 15.53 10.90
N SER A 31 5.35 16.65 11.59
CA SER A 31 4.39 17.76 11.66
C SER A 31 4.02 18.39 10.32
N PHE A 32 4.80 18.16 9.26
CA PHE A 32 4.49 18.60 7.90
C PHE A 32 3.43 17.74 7.19
N LEU A 33 3.07 16.57 7.76
CA LEU A 33 2.01 15.71 7.24
C LEU A 33 0.64 16.11 7.79
N ASP A 34 -0.41 15.89 6.99
CA ASP A 34 -1.79 16.13 7.40
C ASP A 34 -2.28 14.90 8.15
N ILE A 35 -2.20 14.97 9.48
CA ILE A 35 -2.53 13.85 10.38
C ILE A 35 -3.72 14.19 11.29
N ARG A 36 -4.56 15.15 10.90
CA ARG A 36 -5.61 15.72 11.77
C ARG A 36 -6.73 14.76 12.16
N ARG A 37 -6.97 13.69 11.39
CA ARG A 37 -7.94 12.63 11.70
C ARG A 37 -7.32 11.43 12.41
N LEU A 38 -6.03 11.44 12.71
CA LEU A 38 -5.41 10.43 13.57
C LEU A 38 -5.79 10.70 15.03
N SER A 39 -6.58 9.80 15.61
CA SER A 39 -7.01 9.93 17.01
C SER A 39 -6.15 9.12 17.97
N THR A 40 -5.79 7.91 17.57
CA THR A 40 -5.16 6.94 18.47
C THR A 40 -4.03 6.17 17.78
N ILE A 41 -2.92 5.99 18.51
CA ILE A 41 -1.88 5.02 18.20
C ILE A 41 -1.96 3.88 19.21
N ILE A 42 -2.11 2.64 18.75
CA ILE A 42 -2.23 1.46 19.61
C ILE A 42 -1.07 0.52 19.32
N VAL A 43 -0.29 0.22 20.35
CA VAL A 43 0.74 -0.83 20.31
C VAL A 43 0.15 -2.10 20.92
N SER A 44 -0.15 -3.08 20.08
CA SER A 44 -0.70 -4.37 20.51
C SER A 44 -0.50 -5.48 19.49
N SER A 45 -0.38 -6.72 19.95
CA SER A 45 -0.33 -7.92 19.10
C SER A 45 -1.72 -8.31 18.56
N GLU A 46 -2.79 -7.83 19.19
CA GLU A 46 -4.17 -8.16 18.86
C GLU A 46 -5.04 -6.92 18.84
N PHE A 47 -5.83 -6.74 17.78
CA PHE A 47 -6.86 -5.71 17.72
C PHE A 47 -8.20 -6.36 17.36
N LYS A 48 -9.15 -6.29 18.30
CA LYS A 48 -10.43 -7.01 18.22
C LYS A 48 -11.44 -6.35 17.28
N GLU A 49 -11.36 -5.03 17.09
CA GLU A 49 -12.18 -4.34 16.10
C GLU A 49 -11.70 -4.73 14.69
N ASN A 50 -12.58 -5.34 13.89
CA ASN A 50 -12.36 -5.77 12.51
C ASN A 50 -11.45 -7.00 12.29
N SER A 51 -11.19 -7.82 13.31
CA SER A 51 -10.42 -9.08 13.18
C SER A 51 -9.05 -8.90 12.52
N VAL A 52 -8.40 -7.75 12.71
CA VAL A 52 -7.09 -7.46 12.12
C VAL A 52 -6.00 -8.07 13.00
N THR A 53 -5.31 -9.08 12.48
CA THR A 53 -4.10 -9.65 13.08
C THR A 53 -2.85 -9.07 12.41
N LEU A 54 -1.88 -8.62 13.22
CA LEU A 54 -0.60 -8.06 12.75
C LEU A 54 0.49 -9.13 12.59
N GLN A 55 0.12 -10.41 12.42
CA GLN A 55 1.07 -11.55 12.49
C GLN A 55 2.29 -11.37 11.58
N ASP A 56 2.14 -10.69 10.43
CA ASP A 56 3.23 -10.42 9.48
C ASP A 56 3.39 -8.92 9.11
N LYS A 57 2.75 -8.00 9.85
CA LYS A 57 2.80 -6.55 9.58
C LYS A 57 3.44 -5.79 10.73
N TYR A 58 4.30 -4.82 10.41
CA TYR A 58 4.91 -3.95 11.42
C TYR A 58 3.93 -2.92 11.97
N ALA A 59 3.08 -2.36 11.11
CA ALA A 59 2.04 -1.42 11.45
C ALA A 59 0.93 -1.43 10.39
N VAL A 60 -0.21 -0.83 10.70
CA VAL A 60 -1.30 -0.58 9.74
C VAL A 60 -2.17 0.59 10.20
N VAL A 61 -2.62 1.41 9.25
CA VAL A 61 -3.64 2.44 9.48
C VAL A 61 -5.03 1.85 9.26
N LEU A 62 -5.89 1.95 10.27
CA LEU A 62 -7.32 1.66 10.17
C LEU A 62 -8.09 2.94 9.92
N THR A 63 -9.07 2.88 9.01
CA THR A 63 -10.00 3.97 8.74
C THR A 63 -11.38 3.58 9.25
N LEU A 64 -11.88 4.31 10.24
CA LEU A 64 -13.18 4.09 10.86
C LEU A 64 -14.14 5.18 10.40
N SER A 65 -15.31 4.78 9.89
CA SER A 65 -16.38 5.73 9.58
C SER A 65 -17.07 6.17 10.87
N LYS A 66 -17.15 7.48 11.11
CA LYS A 66 -17.98 8.10 12.15
C LYS A 66 -19.11 8.87 11.45
N ASN A 67 -20.31 8.92 12.03
CA ASN A 67 -21.52 9.56 11.49
C ASN A 67 -21.28 10.47 10.26
N ASP A 68 -20.63 11.62 10.48
CA ASP A 68 -20.34 12.62 9.46
C ASP A 68 -18.87 12.76 9.07
N ASP A 69 -17.93 11.93 9.54
CA ASP A 69 -16.51 12.00 9.17
C ASP A 69 -15.78 10.64 9.23
N PHE A 70 -14.46 10.66 9.26
CA PHE A 70 -13.65 9.46 9.47
C PHE A 70 -12.64 9.71 10.58
N GLU A 71 -12.21 8.62 11.19
CA GLU A 71 -11.16 8.60 12.19
C GLU A 71 -10.11 7.56 11.80
N PHE A 72 -8.85 7.86 12.08
CA PHE A 72 -7.75 6.93 11.88
C PHE A 72 -7.20 6.41 13.19
N ILE A 73 -6.94 5.10 13.22
CA ILE A 73 -6.20 4.43 14.27
C ILE A 73 -4.94 3.82 13.65
N LEU A 74 -3.76 4.15 14.19
CA LEU A 74 -2.51 3.50 13.81
C LEU A 74 -2.25 2.33 14.76
N LEU A 75 -2.33 1.11 14.24
CA LEU A 75 -1.93 -0.09 14.98
C LEU A 75 -0.46 -0.41 14.72
N ILE A 76 0.30 -0.72 15.76
CA ILE A 76 1.72 -1.04 15.65
C ILE A 76 2.03 -2.34 16.39
N ASN A 77 2.83 -3.19 15.75
CA ASN A 77 3.30 -4.44 16.31
C ASN A 77 4.24 -4.17 17.52
N PRO A 78 4.00 -4.80 18.69
CA PRO A 78 4.81 -4.62 19.91
C PRO A 78 6.30 -4.92 19.71
N ASN A 79 6.64 -5.99 19.00
CA ASN A 79 8.03 -6.39 18.82
C ASN A 79 8.77 -5.37 17.94
N PHE A 80 8.06 -4.82 16.97
CA PHE A 80 8.60 -3.81 16.07
C PHE A 80 8.81 -2.46 16.77
N ILE A 81 7.86 -2.00 17.59
CA ILE A 81 7.93 -0.65 18.18
C ILE A 81 9.17 -0.45 19.06
N LEU A 82 9.69 -1.51 19.69
CA LEU A 82 10.88 -1.42 20.55
C LEU A 82 12.11 -0.86 19.80
N ASN A 83 12.17 -1.00 18.48
CA ASN A 83 13.27 -0.46 17.67
C ASN A 83 13.35 1.07 17.72
N ILE A 84 12.27 1.80 18.03
CA ILE A 84 12.31 3.27 18.17
C ILE A 84 13.02 3.73 19.45
N LEU A 85 13.31 2.81 20.37
CA LEU A 85 14.06 3.09 21.60
C LEU A 85 15.57 2.98 21.43
N LYS A 86 16.03 2.48 20.28
CA LYS A 86 17.46 2.37 19.95
C LYS A 86 18.04 3.74 19.58
N ASN A 87 19.37 3.79 19.47
CA ASN A 87 20.08 4.99 19.03
C ASN A 87 19.68 5.36 17.60
N LYS A 88 19.65 6.67 17.29
CA LYS A 88 19.23 7.16 15.96
C LYS A 88 20.09 6.65 14.81
N GLU A 89 21.36 6.35 15.07
CA GLU A 89 22.27 5.80 14.07
C GLU A 89 22.10 4.30 13.83
N ASP A 90 21.39 3.59 14.72
CA ASP A 90 21.13 2.17 14.58
C ASP A 90 20.19 1.89 13.39
N LEU A 91 20.55 0.91 12.56
CA LEU A 91 19.76 0.55 11.38
C LEU A 91 18.32 0.17 11.73
N PHE A 92 18.08 -0.51 12.85
CA PHE A 92 16.73 -0.87 13.27
C PHE A 92 15.91 0.35 13.69
N TYR A 93 16.55 1.36 14.30
CA TYR A 93 15.88 2.64 14.54
C TYR A 93 15.49 3.29 13.22
N LYS A 94 16.43 3.43 12.28
CA LYS A 94 16.20 4.05 10.96
C LYS A 94 15.07 3.34 10.21
N ARG A 95 15.06 2.00 10.22
CA ARG A 95 13.99 1.20 9.64
C ARG A 95 12.65 1.44 10.33
N ALA A 96 12.62 1.49 11.66
CA ALA A 96 11.39 1.70 12.40
C ALA A 96 10.82 3.11 12.20
N PHE A 97 11.69 4.12 12.21
CA PHE A 97 11.36 5.50 11.89
C PHE A 97 10.79 5.61 10.47
N HIS A 98 11.38 4.92 9.49
CA HIS A 98 10.90 4.92 8.12
C HIS A 98 9.50 4.29 7.99
N ILE A 99 9.26 3.12 8.60
CA ILE A 99 7.91 2.51 8.59
C ILE A 99 6.87 3.44 9.22
N LEU A 100 7.20 4.10 10.34
CA LEU A 100 6.27 5.08 10.93
C LEU A 100 6.01 6.26 9.98
N HIS A 101 7.05 6.75 9.30
CA HIS A 101 6.89 7.79 8.27
C HIS A 101 5.93 7.33 7.15
N HIS A 102 6.08 6.09 6.69
CA HIS A 102 5.24 5.48 5.67
C HIS A 102 3.76 5.41 6.12
N GLU A 103 3.49 4.93 7.33
CA GLU A 103 2.11 4.87 7.85
C GLU A 103 1.51 6.28 8.06
N PHE A 104 2.29 7.26 8.50
CA PHE A 104 1.81 8.63 8.56
C PHE A 104 1.55 9.23 7.17
N ALA A 105 2.29 8.82 6.15
CA ALA A 105 2.02 9.20 4.77
C ALA A 105 0.69 8.62 4.26
N HIS A 106 0.32 7.39 4.65
CA HIS A 106 -1.01 6.86 4.40
C HIS A 106 -2.11 7.68 5.07
N ILE A 107 -1.91 8.10 6.33
CA ILE A 107 -2.86 8.98 7.02
C ILE A 107 -3.00 10.32 6.28
N HIS A 108 -1.89 10.89 5.82
CA HIS A 108 -1.88 12.10 5.00
C HIS A 108 -2.71 11.92 3.72
N ASP A 109 -2.43 10.88 2.92
CA ASP A 109 -3.16 10.60 1.68
C ASP A 109 -4.65 10.34 1.95
N ASN A 110 -4.97 9.57 2.98
CA ASN A 110 -6.36 9.31 3.36
C ASN A 110 -7.10 10.60 3.74
N ASN A 111 -6.45 11.55 4.44
CA ASN A 111 -7.05 12.86 4.69
C ASN A 111 -7.39 13.60 3.40
N LYS A 112 -6.48 13.58 2.40
CA LYS A 112 -6.72 14.23 1.10
C LYS A 112 -7.85 13.57 0.32
N LYS A 113 -7.89 12.24 0.28
CA LYS A 113 -8.98 11.47 -0.35
C LYS A 113 -10.33 11.75 0.30
N ILE A 114 -10.39 11.82 1.63
CA ILE A 114 -11.62 12.16 2.35
C ILE A 114 -12.08 13.56 1.99
N ASP A 115 -11.20 14.56 1.94
CA ASP A 115 -11.62 15.92 1.58
C ASP A 115 -12.14 16.01 0.15
N ALA A 116 -11.50 15.29 -0.77
CA ALA A 116 -11.83 15.26 -2.18
C ALA A 116 -13.17 14.56 -2.47
N PHE A 117 -13.40 13.37 -1.91
CA PHE A 117 -14.57 12.55 -2.26
C PHE A 117 -15.16 11.80 -1.06
N LYS A 118 -15.30 12.49 0.09
CA LYS A 118 -15.89 12.01 1.35
C LYS A 118 -17.11 11.12 1.18
N ASN A 119 -18.07 11.56 0.37
CA ASN A 119 -19.33 10.86 0.18
C ASN A 119 -19.11 9.54 -0.57
N LEU A 120 -18.22 9.52 -1.58
CA LEU A 120 -17.86 8.30 -2.27
C LEU A 120 -17.23 7.31 -1.30
N MET A 121 -16.28 7.72 -0.45
CA MET A 121 -15.68 6.83 0.54
C MET A 121 -16.69 6.19 1.52
N LYS A 122 -17.86 6.81 1.74
CA LYS A 122 -18.93 6.25 2.57
C LYS A 122 -19.88 5.31 1.84
N THR A 123 -20.19 5.62 0.57
CA THR A 123 -21.32 5.01 -0.14
C THR A 123 -20.92 4.18 -1.36
N SER A 124 -19.71 4.33 -1.88
CA SER A 124 -19.31 3.66 -3.12
C SER A 124 -18.83 2.25 -2.84
N SER A 125 -19.65 1.27 -3.21
CA SER A 125 -19.15 -0.02 -3.66
C SER A 125 -19.07 0.02 -5.19
N TYR A 126 -17.90 -0.29 -5.72
CA TYR A 126 -17.77 -0.60 -7.15
C TYR A 126 -18.67 -1.81 -7.48
N LYS A 127 -19.21 -1.85 -8.70
CA LYS A 127 -20.04 -2.95 -9.18
C LYS A 127 -19.33 -3.72 -10.29
N GLY A 128 -19.78 -4.96 -10.52
CA GLY A 128 -19.30 -5.81 -11.61
C GLY A 128 -17.78 -5.99 -11.60
N VAL A 129 -17.14 -5.91 -12.77
CA VAL A 129 -15.68 -6.06 -12.92
C VAL A 129 -14.92 -4.94 -12.22
N SER A 130 -15.50 -3.75 -12.15
CA SER A 130 -14.88 -2.63 -11.44
C SER A 130 -14.68 -2.92 -9.95
N SER A 131 -15.52 -3.78 -9.36
CA SER A 131 -15.39 -4.22 -7.96
C SER A 131 -14.15 -5.06 -7.66
N LEU A 132 -13.50 -5.58 -8.70
CA LEU A 132 -12.28 -6.36 -8.60
C LEU A 132 -11.05 -5.51 -8.93
N LEU A 133 -11.15 -4.63 -9.92
CA LEU A 133 -9.99 -3.92 -10.48
C LEU A 133 -9.69 -2.58 -9.79
N TYR A 134 -10.70 -1.78 -9.46
CA TYR A 134 -10.46 -0.47 -8.85
C TYR A 134 -9.82 -0.56 -7.45
N PRO A 135 -10.20 -1.52 -6.58
CA PRO A 135 -9.49 -1.68 -5.31
C PRO A 135 -7.98 -1.94 -5.48
N ILE A 136 -7.59 -2.68 -6.53
CA ILE A 136 -6.17 -2.90 -6.85
C ILE A 136 -5.51 -1.58 -7.26
N ALA A 137 -6.17 -0.80 -8.11
CA ALA A 137 -5.67 0.49 -8.56
C ALA A 137 -5.50 1.50 -7.42
N GLU A 138 -6.48 1.56 -6.50
CA GLU A 138 -6.40 2.36 -5.27
C GLU A 138 -5.26 1.90 -4.37
N ASN A 139 -5.07 0.59 -4.21
CA ASN A 139 -3.95 0.04 -3.45
C ASN A 139 -2.61 0.41 -4.10
N CYS A 140 -2.52 0.40 -5.43
CA CYS A 140 -1.32 0.86 -6.12
C CYS A 140 -1.03 2.34 -5.83
N TRP A 141 -2.03 3.21 -5.96
CA TRP A 141 -1.87 4.63 -5.63
C TRP A 141 -1.43 4.83 -4.18
N SER A 142 -2.17 4.24 -3.23
CA SER A 142 -1.94 4.39 -1.80
C SER A 142 -0.50 4.05 -1.41
N GLU A 143 0.04 2.98 -2.00
CA GLU A 143 1.37 2.49 -1.70
C GLU A 143 2.45 3.30 -2.44
N TYR A 144 2.18 3.71 -3.67
CA TYR A 144 3.04 4.63 -4.39
C TYR A 144 3.23 5.95 -3.63
N ILE A 145 2.14 6.61 -3.25
CA ILE A 145 2.19 7.94 -2.63
C ILE A 145 2.81 7.88 -1.22
N ALA A 146 2.52 6.82 -0.45
CA ALA A 146 3.13 6.64 0.86
C ALA A 146 4.66 6.45 0.77
N ASN A 147 5.15 5.63 -0.16
CA ASN A 147 6.59 5.46 -0.39
C ASN A 147 7.23 6.71 -1.02
N PHE A 148 6.51 7.46 -1.86
CA PHE A 148 6.97 8.73 -2.42
C PHE A 148 7.21 9.76 -1.32
N ILE A 149 6.20 10.00 -0.47
CA ILE A 149 6.28 10.97 0.63
C ILE A 149 7.33 10.53 1.67
N SER A 150 7.36 9.23 2.01
CA SER A 150 8.25 8.71 3.05
C SER A 150 9.69 8.42 2.59
N SER A 151 9.96 8.53 1.29
CA SER A 151 11.23 8.19 0.64
C SER A 151 12.48 8.77 1.32
N LYS A 152 12.42 10.00 1.81
CA LYS A 152 13.56 10.66 2.49
C LYS A 152 14.05 9.89 3.71
N SER A 153 13.17 9.27 4.49
CA SER A 153 13.59 8.47 5.65
C SER A 153 14.06 7.06 5.27
N ALA A 154 13.89 6.63 4.01
CA ALA A 154 14.41 5.37 3.51
C ALA A 154 15.84 5.45 2.98
N LEU A 155 16.38 6.65 2.72
CA LEU A 155 17.73 6.84 2.16
C LEU A 155 18.82 6.14 2.96
N ASP A 156 18.71 6.18 4.29
CA ASP A 156 19.68 5.55 5.20
C ASP A 156 19.28 4.12 5.59
N THR A 157 18.47 3.45 4.75
CA THR A 157 17.96 2.10 5.00
C THR A 157 18.18 1.18 3.80
N THR A 158 17.96 -0.11 3.99
CA THR A 158 18.00 -1.11 2.92
C THR A 158 16.68 -1.25 2.16
N TYR A 159 15.63 -0.50 2.51
CA TYR A 159 14.27 -0.71 1.99
C TYR A 159 14.15 -0.59 0.46
N PRO A 160 14.68 0.45 -0.21
CA PRO A 160 14.54 0.55 -1.66
C PRO A 160 15.11 -0.67 -2.40
N PHE A 161 16.25 -1.19 -1.93
CA PHE A 161 16.88 -2.39 -2.46
C PHE A 161 16.11 -3.68 -2.12
N GLU A 162 15.62 -3.81 -0.88
CA GLU A 162 14.77 -4.94 -0.46
C GLU A 162 13.48 -5.02 -1.28
N VAL A 163 12.85 -3.88 -1.54
CA VAL A 163 11.64 -3.75 -2.36
C VAL A 163 11.91 -4.09 -3.82
N ALA A 164 13.03 -3.62 -4.38
CA ALA A 164 13.44 -3.97 -5.74
C ALA A 164 13.62 -5.49 -5.91
N LYS A 165 14.30 -6.14 -4.96
CA LYS A 165 14.45 -7.62 -4.95
C LYS A 165 13.12 -8.34 -4.82
N ALA A 166 12.23 -7.87 -3.94
CA ALA A 166 10.90 -8.46 -3.76
C ALA A 166 10.04 -8.35 -5.03
N LEU A 167 10.10 -7.21 -5.73
CA LEU A 167 9.42 -7.05 -7.02
C LEU A 167 9.99 -8.02 -8.05
N LEU A 168 11.31 -8.09 -8.22
CA LEU A 168 11.94 -8.98 -9.19
C LEU A 168 11.58 -10.45 -8.94
N TYR A 169 11.57 -10.88 -7.68
CA TYR A 169 11.09 -12.20 -7.30
C TYR A 169 9.66 -12.44 -7.79
N LYS A 170 8.75 -11.50 -7.56
CA LYS A 170 7.35 -11.62 -8.01
C LYS A 170 7.23 -11.64 -9.53
N VAL A 171 7.94 -10.77 -10.23
CA VAL A 171 7.99 -10.72 -11.70
C VAL A 171 8.41 -12.08 -12.29
N ASN A 172 9.38 -12.74 -11.66
CA ASN A 172 9.92 -14.01 -12.13
C ASN A 172 9.07 -15.25 -11.77
N ASN A 173 8.21 -15.16 -10.75
CA ASN A 173 7.47 -16.32 -10.22
C ASN A 173 5.96 -16.25 -10.49
N ILE A 174 5.32 -15.08 -10.37
CA ILE A 174 3.87 -14.94 -10.51
C ILE A 174 3.34 -15.46 -11.85
N PRO A 175 3.95 -15.12 -13.01
CA PRO A 175 3.50 -15.67 -14.29
C PRO A 175 3.50 -17.21 -14.30
N LYS A 176 4.57 -17.83 -13.76
CA LYS A 176 4.70 -19.28 -13.67
C LYS A 176 3.67 -19.91 -12.74
N GLU A 177 3.34 -19.23 -11.64
CA GLU A 177 2.31 -19.69 -10.70
C GLU A 177 0.91 -19.65 -11.33
N ILE A 178 0.58 -18.60 -12.08
CA ILE A 178 -0.67 -18.49 -12.83
C ILE A 178 -0.76 -19.60 -13.88
N GLU A 179 0.29 -19.80 -14.68
CA GLU A 179 0.35 -20.87 -15.71
C GLU A 179 0.22 -22.28 -15.11
N LYS A 180 0.90 -22.54 -13.99
CA LYS A 180 0.80 -23.81 -13.26
C LYS A 180 -0.62 -24.04 -12.76
N LYS A 181 -1.23 -23.03 -12.13
CA LYS A 181 -2.60 -23.12 -11.61
C LYS A 181 -3.62 -23.28 -12.74
N PHE A 182 -3.43 -22.63 -13.89
CA PHE A 182 -4.24 -22.81 -15.08
C PHE A 182 -4.21 -24.26 -15.59
N SER A 183 -3.01 -24.84 -15.70
CA SER A 183 -2.82 -26.23 -16.13
C SER A 183 -3.54 -27.24 -15.23
N LEU A 184 -3.53 -27.02 -13.90
CA LEU A 184 -4.21 -27.89 -12.93
C LEU A 184 -5.74 -27.91 -13.09
N PHE A 185 -6.33 -26.87 -13.66
CA PHE A 185 -7.78 -26.79 -13.88
C PHE A 185 -8.22 -27.31 -15.25
N ASN A 186 -7.31 -27.90 -16.05
CA ASN A 186 -7.58 -28.47 -17.38
C ASN A 186 -8.37 -27.52 -18.29
N GLY A 187 -8.15 -26.20 -18.18
CA GLY A 187 -8.85 -25.21 -19.00
C GLY A 187 -10.37 -25.13 -18.80
N LYS A 188 -10.92 -25.64 -17.68
CA LYS A 188 -12.35 -25.47 -17.37
C LYS A 188 -12.68 -23.98 -17.25
N LYS A 189 -13.34 -23.44 -18.27
CA LYS A 189 -13.82 -22.05 -18.32
C LYS A 189 -14.69 -21.75 -17.08
N GLY A 190 -14.52 -20.55 -16.51
CA GLY A 190 -15.37 -20.06 -15.43
C GLY A 190 -15.00 -20.55 -14.02
N ASN A 191 -13.81 -21.12 -13.80
CA ASN A 191 -13.40 -21.47 -12.44
C ASN A 191 -13.12 -20.21 -11.60
N LYS A 192 -14.06 -19.88 -10.71
CA LYS A 192 -14.00 -18.74 -9.78
C LYS A 192 -12.75 -18.75 -8.91
N GLU A 193 -12.27 -19.92 -8.47
CA GLU A 193 -11.05 -20.03 -7.64
C GLU A 193 -9.80 -19.59 -8.42
N PHE A 194 -9.69 -20.01 -9.68
CA PHE A 194 -8.58 -19.60 -10.55
C PHE A 194 -8.57 -18.10 -10.84
N ILE A 195 -9.75 -17.53 -11.11
CA ILE A 195 -9.91 -16.09 -11.35
C ILE A 195 -9.50 -15.30 -10.11
N LEU A 196 -10.04 -15.65 -8.94
CA LEU A 196 -9.70 -14.97 -7.69
C LEU A 196 -8.22 -15.12 -7.32
N PHE A 197 -7.63 -16.30 -7.56
CA PHE A 197 -6.19 -16.51 -7.40
C PHE A 197 -5.39 -15.55 -8.27
N SER A 198 -5.71 -15.47 -9.57
CA SER A 198 -4.96 -14.65 -10.53
C SER A 198 -5.11 -13.15 -10.26
N ILE A 199 -6.30 -12.71 -9.82
CA ILE A 199 -6.54 -11.34 -9.38
C ILE A 199 -5.64 -11.00 -8.17
N LYS A 200 -5.55 -11.86 -7.17
CA LYS A 200 -4.67 -11.65 -6.00
C LYS A 200 -3.18 -11.60 -6.40
N GLN A 201 -2.79 -12.39 -7.39
CA GLN A 201 -1.43 -12.38 -7.91
C GLN A 201 -1.12 -11.08 -8.66
N ALA A 202 -2.03 -10.63 -9.52
CA ALA A 202 -1.92 -9.34 -10.19
C ALA A 202 -1.86 -8.19 -9.17
N GLU A 203 -2.73 -8.19 -8.17
CA GLU A 203 -2.70 -7.22 -7.07
C GLU A 203 -1.34 -7.19 -6.38
N SER A 204 -0.83 -8.36 -5.96
CA SER A 204 0.47 -8.50 -5.31
C SER A 204 1.63 -7.97 -6.14
N LEU A 205 1.60 -8.19 -7.45
CA LEU A 205 2.62 -7.73 -8.40
C LEU A 205 2.57 -6.22 -8.60
N PHE A 206 1.40 -5.68 -8.96
CA PHE A 206 1.21 -4.25 -9.22
C PHE A 206 1.43 -3.41 -7.96
N LYS A 207 0.98 -3.89 -6.80
CA LYS A 207 1.28 -3.27 -5.51
C LYS A 207 2.79 -3.19 -5.28
N SER A 208 3.53 -4.28 -5.45
CA SER A 208 5.00 -4.25 -5.30
C SER A 208 5.71 -3.34 -6.31
N ALA A 209 5.19 -3.23 -7.53
CA ALA A 209 5.70 -2.29 -8.51
C ALA A 209 5.48 -0.84 -8.04
N ALA A 210 4.27 -0.52 -7.54
CA ALA A 210 3.94 0.80 -7.01
C ALA A 210 4.83 1.21 -5.82
N TYR A 211 5.16 0.27 -4.92
CA TYR A 211 6.14 0.50 -3.85
C TYR A 211 7.48 0.99 -4.39
N LEU A 212 8.06 0.23 -5.33
CA LEU A 212 9.36 0.54 -5.90
C LEU A 212 9.32 1.89 -6.64
N ILE A 213 8.30 2.11 -7.46
CA ILE A 213 8.11 3.36 -8.21
C ILE A 213 8.01 4.56 -7.25
N GLY A 214 7.32 4.40 -6.11
CA GLY A 214 7.22 5.42 -5.07
C GLY A 214 8.59 5.83 -4.55
N TYR A 215 9.46 4.87 -4.21
CA TYR A 215 10.84 5.17 -3.81
C TYR A 215 11.65 5.83 -4.92
N LEU A 216 11.63 5.27 -6.13
CA LEU A 216 12.41 5.81 -7.25
C LEU A 216 12.06 7.27 -7.53
N ASN A 217 10.76 7.58 -7.60
CA ASN A 217 10.29 8.93 -7.86
C ASN A 217 10.52 9.86 -6.66
N GLY A 218 10.30 9.39 -5.43
CA GLY A 218 10.46 10.21 -4.23
C GLY A 218 11.92 10.54 -3.90
N ILE A 219 12.84 9.61 -4.17
CA ILE A 219 14.29 9.81 -4.04
C ILE A 219 14.84 10.58 -5.25
N GLY A 220 14.23 10.42 -6.43
CA GLY A 220 14.71 11.00 -7.68
C GLY A 220 15.86 10.20 -8.30
N ILE A 221 15.82 8.87 -8.20
CA ILE A 221 16.83 7.97 -8.77
C ILE A 221 16.20 6.94 -9.73
N SER A 222 17.03 6.39 -10.61
CA SER A 222 16.63 5.27 -11.46
C SER A 222 16.86 3.93 -10.76
N LEU A 223 16.28 2.85 -11.29
CA LEU A 223 16.45 1.51 -10.72
C LEU A 223 17.90 1.03 -10.82
N GLU A 224 18.63 1.43 -11.87
CA GLU A 224 20.05 1.15 -12.06
C GLU A 224 20.92 1.73 -10.94
N LYS A 225 20.52 2.87 -10.36
CA LYS A 225 21.20 3.45 -9.19
C LYS A 225 20.98 2.66 -7.91
N ILE A 226 19.89 1.88 -7.82
CA ILE A 226 19.69 0.94 -6.73
C ILE A 226 20.52 -0.33 -6.99
N ASP A 227 20.33 -0.96 -8.15
CA ASP A 227 21.04 -2.17 -8.57
C ASP A 227 20.89 -2.40 -10.08
N GLU A 228 22.01 -2.38 -10.81
CA GLU A 228 22.05 -2.54 -12.28
C GLU A 228 21.53 -3.91 -12.75
N LYS A 229 21.79 -4.97 -11.99
CA LYS A 229 21.38 -6.33 -12.37
C LYS A 229 19.87 -6.48 -12.25
N ILE A 230 19.28 -5.97 -11.16
CA ILE A 230 17.82 -5.96 -10.99
C ILE A 230 17.16 -5.15 -12.10
N ALA A 231 17.72 -3.99 -12.45
CA ALA A 231 17.21 -3.17 -13.54
C ALA A 231 17.22 -3.93 -14.87
N LEU A 232 18.34 -4.57 -15.22
CA LEU A 232 18.46 -5.36 -16.45
C LEU A 232 17.45 -6.52 -16.51
N GLU A 233 17.30 -7.26 -15.41
CA GLU A 233 16.36 -8.39 -15.35
C GLU A 233 14.90 -7.92 -15.44
N LEU A 234 14.53 -6.83 -14.76
CA LEU A 234 13.18 -6.26 -14.86
C LEU A 234 12.89 -5.78 -16.29
N ASN A 235 13.83 -5.05 -16.91
CA ASN A 235 13.71 -4.52 -18.27
C ASN A 235 13.55 -5.62 -19.32
N SER A 236 14.14 -6.79 -19.06
CA SER A 236 14.04 -7.96 -19.95
C SER A 236 12.80 -8.82 -19.68
N SER A 237 11.99 -8.49 -18.67
CA SER A 237 10.84 -9.31 -18.26
C SER A 237 9.59 -9.00 -19.07
N SER A 238 8.67 -9.98 -19.14
CA SER A 238 7.34 -9.78 -19.74
C SER A 238 6.46 -8.73 -19.02
N PHE A 239 6.85 -8.33 -17.80
CA PHE A 239 6.13 -7.34 -17.01
C PHE A 239 6.59 -5.91 -17.26
N TYR A 240 7.74 -5.69 -17.92
CA TYR A 240 8.36 -4.38 -18.07
C TYR A 240 7.42 -3.30 -18.65
N ILE A 241 6.65 -3.63 -19.68
CA ILE A 241 5.71 -2.70 -20.32
C ILE A 241 4.64 -2.22 -19.32
N PHE A 242 4.14 -3.12 -18.45
CA PHE A 242 3.19 -2.77 -17.40
C PHE A 242 3.85 -1.95 -16.29
N PHE A 243 5.11 -2.24 -15.95
CA PHE A 243 5.87 -1.45 -14.99
C PHE A 243 6.04 0.01 -15.44
N GLU A 244 6.49 0.24 -16.68
CA GLU A 244 6.66 1.61 -17.22
C GLU A 244 5.32 2.33 -17.39
N SER A 245 4.27 1.62 -17.84
CA SER A 245 2.92 2.20 -17.94
C SER A 245 2.38 2.58 -16.56
N LEU A 246 2.55 1.71 -15.55
CA LEU A 246 2.14 2.00 -14.18
C LEU A 246 2.91 3.20 -13.61
N LYS A 247 4.22 3.29 -13.89
CA LYS A 247 5.06 4.42 -13.49
C LYS A 247 4.57 5.73 -14.09
N TYR A 248 4.19 5.73 -15.37
CA TYR A 248 3.61 6.90 -16.03
C TYR A 248 2.28 7.31 -15.40
N GLU A 249 1.35 6.36 -15.22
CA GLU A 249 0.02 6.65 -14.67
C GLU A 249 0.10 7.16 -13.22
N LEU A 250 0.91 6.53 -12.36
CA LEU A 250 1.12 6.99 -10.99
C LEU A 250 1.73 8.41 -10.93
N SER A 251 2.71 8.68 -11.80
CA SER A 251 3.32 10.02 -11.89
C SER A 251 2.30 11.07 -12.36
N SER A 252 1.41 10.69 -13.27
CA SER A 252 0.35 11.57 -13.80
C SER A 252 -0.70 11.89 -12.72
N ILE A 253 -1.10 10.91 -11.91
CA ILE A 253 -1.98 11.16 -10.75
C ILE A 253 -1.28 12.08 -9.74
N HIS A 254 0.00 11.87 -9.47
CA HIS A 254 0.78 12.70 -8.54
C HIS A 254 0.90 14.17 -8.97
N GLN A 255 1.03 14.44 -10.28
CA GLN A 255 1.15 15.81 -10.79
C GLN A 255 -0.06 16.70 -10.45
N ILE A 256 -1.23 16.10 -10.28
CA ILE A 256 -2.45 16.82 -9.92
C ILE A 256 -2.85 16.61 -8.45
N TYR A 257 -2.05 15.90 -7.65
CA TYR A 257 -2.38 15.59 -6.27
C TYR A 257 -2.12 16.79 -5.34
N PRO A 258 -3.01 17.09 -4.37
CA PRO A 258 -4.31 16.46 -4.14
C PRO A 258 -5.47 17.12 -4.90
N ASP A 259 -5.28 18.32 -5.44
CA ASP A 259 -6.37 19.21 -5.89
C ASP A 259 -7.16 18.67 -7.11
N GLY A 260 -6.55 17.79 -7.89
CA GLY A 260 -7.17 17.12 -9.04
C GLY A 260 -8.02 15.89 -8.69
N PHE A 261 -8.13 15.53 -7.41
CA PHE A 261 -8.93 14.39 -6.97
C PHE A 261 -10.41 14.78 -6.96
N ILE A 262 -11.08 14.59 -8.09
CA ILE A 262 -12.51 14.95 -8.25
C ILE A 262 -13.42 13.74 -8.00
N ASN A 263 -13.03 12.57 -8.50
CA ASN A 263 -13.79 11.32 -8.35
C ASN A 263 -12.90 10.10 -8.62
N LEU A 264 -13.46 8.89 -8.44
CA LEU A 264 -12.74 7.62 -8.54
C LEU A 264 -12.22 7.29 -9.94
N SER A 265 -12.64 8.00 -11.00
CA SER A 265 -12.13 7.80 -12.37
C SER A 265 -10.63 8.08 -12.49
N ILE A 266 -10.04 8.78 -11.51
CA ILE A 266 -8.59 8.99 -11.45
C ILE A 266 -7.80 7.67 -11.49
N TYR A 267 -8.38 6.58 -10.98
CA TYR A 267 -7.78 5.25 -10.95
C TYR A 267 -8.06 4.40 -12.20
N LYS A 268 -8.89 4.88 -13.14
CA LYS A 268 -9.37 4.10 -14.29
C LYS A 268 -8.23 3.55 -15.14
N LYS A 269 -7.17 4.33 -15.35
CA LYS A 269 -6.04 3.93 -16.18
C LYS A 269 -5.22 2.82 -15.54
N ILE A 270 -5.00 2.88 -14.22
CA ILE A 270 -4.34 1.81 -13.48
C ILE A 270 -5.21 0.54 -13.47
N ALA A 271 -6.52 0.67 -13.25
CA ALA A 271 -7.45 -0.47 -13.30
C ALA A 271 -7.41 -1.17 -14.68
N PHE A 272 -7.36 -0.39 -15.75
CA PHE A 272 -7.18 -0.90 -17.12
C PHE A 272 -5.86 -1.65 -17.31
N LEU A 273 -4.73 -1.14 -16.78
CA LEU A 273 -3.44 -1.85 -16.86
C LEU A 273 -3.48 -3.22 -16.18
N VAL A 274 -4.16 -3.32 -15.03
CA VAL A 274 -4.34 -4.61 -14.33
C VAL A 274 -5.19 -5.57 -15.17
N GLU A 275 -6.25 -5.08 -15.81
CA GLU A 275 -7.08 -5.86 -16.71
C GLU A 275 -6.30 -6.39 -17.91
N GLU A 276 -5.50 -5.55 -18.56
CA GLU A 276 -4.68 -5.93 -19.71
C GLU A 276 -3.61 -6.96 -19.34
N PHE A 277 -3.03 -6.85 -18.14
CA PHE A 277 -2.13 -7.88 -17.63
C PHE A 277 -2.84 -9.22 -17.48
N LEU A 278 -4.04 -9.23 -16.89
CA LEU A 278 -4.85 -10.46 -16.76
C LEU A 278 -5.22 -11.04 -18.13
N LYS A 279 -5.60 -10.21 -19.10
CA LYS A 279 -5.89 -10.64 -20.48
C LYS A 279 -4.67 -11.26 -21.15
N GLN A 280 -3.47 -10.69 -20.96
CA GLN A 280 -2.22 -11.26 -21.47
C GLN A 280 -1.95 -12.67 -20.88
N LYS A 281 -2.49 -12.96 -19.68
CA LYS A 281 -2.44 -14.29 -19.05
C LYS A 281 -3.64 -15.18 -19.39
N GLY A 282 -4.45 -14.81 -20.38
CA GLY A 282 -5.61 -15.58 -20.84
C GLY A 282 -6.85 -15.42 -19.96
N ILE A 283 -6.91 -14.39 -19.12
CA ILE A 283 -8.00 -14.17 -18.17
C ILE A 283 -8.79 -12.95 -18.61
N SER A 284 -10.01 -13.18 -19.10
CA SER A 284 -10.96 -12.12 -19.44
C SER A 284 -12.05 -12.06 -18.38
N LEU A 285 -12.21 -10.88 -17.76
CA LEU A 285 -13.30 -10.61 -16.85
C LEU A 285 -14.48 -10.08 -17.68
N ILE A 286 -15.58 -10.83 -17.69
CA ILE A 286 -16.79 -10.47 -18.44
C ILE A 286 -17.89 -10.20 -17.43
N GLU A 287 -18.56 -9.06 -17.53
CA GLU A 287 -19.82 -8.84 -16.83
C GLU A 287 -20.90 -9.65 -17.54
N GLU A 288 -21.43 -10.67 -16.88
CA GLU A 288 -22.73 -11.22 -17.29
C GLU A 288 -23.74 -10.09 -17.08
N LYS A 289 -24.45 -9.70 -18.16
CA LYS A 289 -25.59 -8.79 -18.04
C LYS A 289 -26.54 -9.40 -17.02
N GLU A 290 -26.80 -8.68 -15.94
CA GLU A 290 -27.71 -9.09 -14.87
C GLU A 290 -29.03 -9.64 -15.48
N GLU A 291 -29.43 -10.86 -15.10
CA GLU A 291 -30.84 -11.20 -15.16
C GLU A 291 -31.60 -10.26 -14.22
N PRO A 292 -32.70 -9.63 -14.66
CA PRO A 292 -33.51 -8.80 -13.80
C PRO A 292 -34.17 -9.71 -12.76
N ILE A 293 -33.77 -9.54 -11.50
CA ILE A 293 -34.52 -10.09 -10.37
C ILE A 293 -35.74 -9.18 -10.19
N PHE A 294 -36.90 -9.64 -10.63
CA PHE A 294 -38.21 -9.10 -10.24
C PHE A 294 -38.53 -9.47 -8.78
#